data_AF-A0A7X8I3J7-F1
#
_entry.id   AF-A0A7X8I3J7-F1
#
_cell.length_a   1.000
_cell.length_b   1.000
_cell.length_c   1.000
_cell.angle_alpha   90.00
_cell.angle_beta   90.00
_cell.angle_gamma   90.00
#
_symmetry.space_group_name_H-M   'P 1'
#
loop_
_entity.id
_entity.type
_entity.pdbx_description
1 polymer ?
#
loop_
_entity_poly.entity_id
_entity_poly.type
_entity_poly.pdbx_seq_one_letter_code
_entity_poly.pdbx_strand_id
1 'polypeptide(L)' 'MSQLGHFVLGAGQPLITFGRMLVIVFFGLITVYLDGRWMNHRGLYREEFWAKIIGWSLVVIGIGSWLAFKILGDY' A
#
# COMPACT_ATOMS: atom_id res chain seq x y z
N MET A 1 -22.03 5.75 30.42
CA MET A 1 -21.63 6.19 29.06
C MET A 1 -20.17 5.78 28.84
N SER A 2 -19.88 4.51 28.55
CA SER A 2 -18.48 4.02 28.57
C SER A 2 -18.22 2.70 27.82
N GLN A 3 -18.99 2.39 26.77
CA GLN A 3 -18.68 1.26 25.88
C GLN A 3 -18.73 1.64 24.40
N LEU A 4 -19.64 2.53 23.98
CA LEU A 4 -19.77 2.95 22.57
C LEU A 4 -18.53 3.70 22.04
N GLY A 5 -17.80 4.45 22.88
CA GLY A 5 -16.58 5.15 22.48
C GLY A 5 -15.40 4.21 22.15
N HIS A 6 -15.32 3.05 22.79
CA HIS A 6 -14.27 2.06 22.51
C HIS A 6 -14.52 1.29 21.21
N PHE A 7 -15.78 1.05 20.83
CA PHE A 7 -16.11 0.41 19.54
C PHE A 7 -15.84 1.33 18.35
N VAL A 8 -16.09 2.63 18.47
CA VAL A 8 -15.81 3.59 17.37
C VAL A 8 -14.31 3.78 17.16
N LEU A 9 -13.52 3.80 18.23
CA LEU A 9 -12.05 3.85 18.11
C LEU A 9 -11.45 2.51 17.64
N GLY A 10 -11.97 1.38 18.13
CA GLY A 10 -11.52 0.04 17.75
C GLY A 10 -11.87 -0.38 16.32
N ALA A 11 -13.00 0.10 15.76
CA ALA A 11 -13.39 -0.15 14.38
C ALA A 11 -12.86 0.93 13.39
N GLY A 12 -12.63 2.16 13.86
CA GLY A 12 -12.05 3.24 13.06
C GLY A 12 -10.55 3.08 12.79
N GLN A 13 -9.79 2.55 13.74
CA GLN A 13 -8.37 2.25 13.58
C GLN A 13 -8.04 1.25 12.45
N PRO A 14 -8.70 0.09 12.32
CA PRO A 14 -8.44 -0.84 11.22
C PRO A 14 -8.86 -0.27 9.87
N LEU A 15 -9.92 0.54 9.80
CA LEU A 15 -10.36 1.23 8.58
C LEU A 15 -9.35 2.29 8.11
N ILE A 16 -8.81 3.11 9.02
CA ILE A 16 -7.76 4.09 8.72
C ILE A 16 -6.46 3.38 8.31
N THR A 17 -6.15 2.25 8.95
CA THR A 17 -4.95 1.46 8.67
C THR A 17 -5.07 0.75 7.31
N PHE A 18 -6.24 0.21 6.99
CA PHE A 18 -6.55 -0.37 5.69
C PHE A 18 -6.51 0.69 4.57
N GLY A 19 -7.05 1.89 4.84
CA GLY A 19 -6.93 3.03 3.93
C GLY A 19 -5.48 3.41 3.64
N ARG A 20 -4.62 3.45 4.66
CA ARG A 20 -3.17 3.69 4.50
C ARG A 20 -2.48 2.60 3.69
N MET A 21 -2.84 1.33 3.89
CA MET A 21 -2.29 0.21 3.10
C MET A 21 -2.70 0.31 1.63
N LEU A 22 -3.97 0.60 1.34
CA LEU A 22 -4.44 0.80 -0.03
C LEU A 22 -3.69 1.94 -0.71
N VAL A 23 -3.46 3.06 -0.01
CA VAL A 23 -2.68 4.18 -0.53
C VAL A 23 -1.26 3.73 -0.93
N ILE A 24 -0.58 2.94 -0.10
CA ILE A 24 0.77 2.41 -0.41
C ILE A 24 0.73 1.52 -1.66
N VAL A 25 -0.27 0.64 -1.78
CA VAL A 25 -0.44 -0.22 -2.95
C VAL A 25 -0.74 0.61 -4.21
N PHE A 26 -1.61 1.62 -4.11
CA PHE A 26 -1.91 2.54 -5.21
C PHE A 26 -0.69 3.34 -5.65
N PHE A 27 0.11 3.84 -4.71
CA PHE A 27 1.38 4.50 -5.03
C PHE A 27 2.34 3.55 -5.75
N GLY A 28 2.48 2.31 -5.26
CA GLY A 28 3.30 1.29 -5.94
C GLY A 28 2.83 1.03 -7.37
N LEU A 29 1.53 0.87 -7.59
CA LEU A 29 0.96 0.68 -8.93
C LEU A 29 1.15 1.91 -9.83
N ILE A 30 0.98 3.12 -9.30
CA ILE A 30 1.24 4.37 -10.01
C ILE A 30 2.70 4.43 -10.45
N THR A 31 3.65 4.11 -9.56
CA THR A 31 5.07 4.09 -9.90
C THR A 31 5.40 3.03 -10.96
N VAL A 32 4.79 1.84 -10.92
CA VAL A 32 4.99 0.83 -11.97
C VAL A 32 4.39 1.29 -13.31
N TYR A 33 3.19 1.86 -13.30
CA TYR A 33 2.37 2.04 -14.50
C TYR A 33 2.52 3.41 -15.16
N LEU A 34 2.64 4.47 -14.36
CA LEU A 34 2.83 5.84 -14.85
C LEU A 34 4.32 6.13 -15.00
N ASP A 35 5.12 6.08 -13.94
CA ASP A 35 6.57 6.38 -14.03
C ASP A 35 7.29 5.40 -14.96
N GLY A 36 7.04 4.09 -14.82
CA GLY A 36 7.63 3.09 -15.70
C GLY A 36 7.28 3.31 -17.19
N ARG A 37 6.01 3.61 -17.50
CA ARG A 37 5.59 3.82 -18.89
C ARG A 37 6.11 5.15 -19.46
N TRP A 38 6.19 6.20 -18.63
CA TRP A 38 6.76 7.49 -19.01
C TRP A 38 8.27 7.41 -19.27
N MET A 39 9.01 6.69 -18.42
CA MET A 39 10.45 6.46 -18.58
C MET A 39 10.77 5.64 -19.83
N ASN A 40 9.97 4.61 -20.12
CA ASN A 40 10.09 3.83 -21.36
C ASN A 40 9.91 4.73 -22.60
N HIS A 41 8.93 5.65 -22.58
CA HIS A 41 8.71 6.59 -23.68
C HIS A 41 9.87 7.59 -23.88
N ARG A 42 10.67 7.83 -22.84
CA ARG A 42 11.87 8.70 -22.87
C ARG A 42 13.16 7.94 -23.19
N GLY A 43 13.10 6.62 -23.36
CA GLY A 43 14.28 5.76 -23.59
C GLY A 43 15.14 5.50 -22.34
N LEU A 44 14.61 5.78 -21.15
CA LEU A 44 15.30 5.59 -19.85
C LEU A 44 15.04 4.19 -19.30
N TYR A 45 15.49 3.15 -20.03
CA TYR A 45 15.20 1.75 -19.72
C TYR A 45 15.81 1.26 -18.40
N ARG A 46 16.93 1.85 -17.98
CA ARG A 46 17.61 1.47 -16.74
C ARG A 46 16.85 2.03 -15.53
N GLU A 47 16.41 3.28 -15.58
CA GLU A 47 15.54 3.85 -14.53
C GLU A 47 14.15 3.21 -14.52
N GLU A 48 13.61 2.84 -15.67
CA GLU A 48 12.33 2.12 -15.78
C GLU A 48 12.35 0.77 -15.04
N PHE A 49 13.46 0.03 -15.17
CA PHE A 49 13.68 -1.22 -14.44
C PHE A 49 13.68 -1.00 -12.93
N TRP A 50 14.39 0.03 -12.44
CA TRP A 50 14.43 0.36 -11.01
C TRP A 50 13.07 0.87 -10.49
N ALA A 51 12.36 1.69 -11.27
CA ALA A 51 11.03 2.19 -10.93
C ALA A 51 10.01 1.04 -10.81
N LYS A 52 10.07 0.06 -11.72
CA LYS A 52 9.27 -1.16 -11.63
C LYS A 52 9.59 -1.96 -10.37
N ILE A 53 10.87 -2.16 -10.05
CA ILE A 53 11.28 -2.88 -8.85
C ILE A 53 10.73 -2.19 -7.59
N ILE A 54 10.94 -0.88 -7.47
CA ILE A 54 10.48 -0.10 -6.32
C ILE A 54 8.96 -0.13 -6.22
N GLY A 55 8.25 0.05 -7.34
CA GLY A 55 6.80 0.00 -7.37
C GLY A 55 6.23 -1.36 -6.98
N TRP A 56 6.82 -2.47 -7.46
CA TRP A 56 6.44 -3.82 -7.05
C TRP A 56 6.76 -4.08 -5.58
N SER A 57 7.90 -3.60 -5.06
CA SER A 57 8.22 -3.69 -3.63
C SER A 57 7.17 -2.99 -2.76
N LEU A 58 6.71 -1.79 -3.15
CA LEU A 58 5.65 -1.08 -2.43
C LEU A 58 4.33 -1.84 -2.43
N VAL A 59 3.96 -2.47 -3.55
CA VAL A 59 2.77 -3.33 -3.64
C VAL A 59 2.90 -4.54 -2.70
N VAL A 60 4.06 -5.22 -2.71
CA VAL A 60 4.33 -6.37 -1.83
C VAL A 60 4.30 -5.95 -0.35
N ILE A 61 4.87 -4.79 0.01
CA ILE A 61 4.83 -4.27 1.39
C ILE A 61 3.40 -3.96 1.80
N GLY A 62 2.59 -3.33 0.93
CA GLY A 62 1.19 -3.02 1.23
C GLY A 62 0.35 -4.28 1.45
N ILE A 63 0.50 -5.27 0.57
CA ILE A 63 -0.20 -6.57 0.68
C ILE A 63 0.31 -7.38 1.88
N GLY A 64 1.63 -7.41 2.10
CA GLY A 64 2.26 -8.10 3.22
C GLY A 64 1.85 -7.51 4.57
N SER A 65 1.75 -6.18 4.64
CA SER A 65 1.25 -5.49 5.83
C SER A 65 -0.23 -5.80 6.08
N TRP A 66 -1.04 -5.92 5.02
CA TRP A 66 -2.44 -6.33 5.14
C TRP A 66 -2.57 -7.76 5.66
N LEU A 67 -1.80 -8.71 5.10
CA LEU A 67 -1.73 -10.09 5.58
C LEU A 67 -1.27 -10.17 7.04
N ALA A 68 -0.25 -9.40 7.40
CA ALA A 68 0.24 -9.32 8.78
C ALA A 68 -0.86 -8.84 9.73
N PHE A 69 -1.63 -7.80 9.37
CA PHE A 69 -2.80 -7.36 10.14
C PHE A 69 -3.91 -8.41 10.20
N LYS A 70 -4.15 -9.14 9.11
CA LYS A 70 -5.14 -10.23 9.03
C LYS A 70 -4.79 -11.40 9.95
N ILE A 71 -3.49 -11.65 10.17
CA ILE A 71 -2.98 -12.77 10.98
C ILE A 71 -2.77 -12.33 12.45
N LEU A 72 -2.25 -11.12 12.68
CA LEU A 72 -1.93 -10.61 14.02
C LEU A 72 -3.10 -9.89 14.70
N GLY A 73 -4.06 -9.37 13.93
CA GLY A 73 -5.25 -8.67 14.44
C GLY A 73 -6.43 -9.58 14.81
N ASP A 74 -6.26 -10.91 14.72
CA ASP A 74 -7.27 -11.92 15.06
C ASP A 74 -7.14 -12.42 16.52
N TYR A 75 -6.71 -11.54 17.44
CA TYR A 75 -6.63 -11.77 18.90
C TYR A 75 -7.32 -10.65 19.68
#